data_AF-Q894U5-F1
#
_entry.id   AF-Q894U5-F1
#
_cell.length_a   1.000
_cell.length_b   1.000
_cell.length_c   1.000
_cell.angle_alpha   90.00
_cell.angle_beta   90.00
_cell.angle_gamma   90.00
#
_symmetry.space_group_name_H-M   'P 1'
#
loop_
_entity.id
_entity.type
_entity.pdbx_description
1 polymer ?
#
loop_
_entity_poly.entity_id
_entity_poly.type
_entity_poly.pdbx_seq_one_letter_code
_entity_poly.pdbx_strand_id
1 'polypeptide(L)'
;MQNKIFLFILVFLVSFKQLLYNSLRTLNIFNVNFILLSLVIIVNTIIGGYTIMNINSIIAENLKTLRTERNLSLGQLAELSGISKVMLSQIEKGDTNPTINTLWKIAKGLKVPYTSLLEQKKHDTYVIKKRNIEAQFTEEGHYRVYCYYTSTPYRNFELFQIEIDEGCSYKSIGHSKKCQEYIMVLEGELTLEINNKIYKLTSDDSISFSASSQHIYINSGNGTLKATITNFYPA
;
A
#
# COMPACT_ATOMS: atom_id res chain seq x y z
N MET A 1 25.67 -2.00 6.12
CA MET A 1 26.11 -0.80 5.35
C MET A 1 25.07 0.32 5.32
N GLN A 2 23.76 0.06 5.20
CA GLN A 2 22.73 1.10 5.10
C GLN A 2 22.52 1.98 6.35
N ASN A 3 22.67 1.46 7.58
CA ASN A 3 22.61 2.29 8.79
C ASN A 3 23.74 3.34 8.86
N LYS A 4 24.89 3.05 8.24
CA LYS A 4 25.97 4.04 8.12
C LYS A 4 25.59 5.14 7.13
N ILE A 5 24.91 4.80 6.04
CA ILE A 5 24.47 5.76 5.01
C ILE A 5 23.39 6.71 5.56
N PHE A 6 22.42 6.20 6.33
CA PHE A 6 21.40 7.04 6.96
C PHE A 6 22.01 8.01 7.98
N LEU A 7 22.92 7.53 8.83
CA LEU A 7 23.65 8.39 9.76
C LEU A 7 24.55 9.38 9.02
N PHE A 8 25.15 8.97 7.88
CA PHE A 8 25.93 9.85 7.01
C PHE A 8 25.08 10.96 6.40
N ILE A 9 23.88 10.65 5.93
CA ILE A 9 22.94 11.63 5.37
C ILE A 9 22.50 12.61 6.47
N LEU A 10 22.20 12.11 7.68
CA LEU A 10 21.81 12.96 8.80
C LEU A 10 22.94 13.92 9.21
N VAL A 11 24.17 13.40 9.34
CA VAL A 11 25.37 14.20 9.64
C VAL A 11 25.67 15.18 8.51
N PHE A 12 25.56 14.74 7.25
CA PHE A 12 25.77 15.58 6.07
C PHE A 12 24.76 16.73 6.02
N LEU A 13 23.47 16.48 6.31
CA LEU A 13 22.43 17.51 6.35
C LEU A 13 22.67 18.53 7.47
N VAL A 14 23.14 18.07 8.64
CA VAL A 14 23.50 18.95 9.77
C VAL A 14 24.73 19.81 9.42
N SER A 15 25.76 19.21 8.84
CA SER A 15 26.97 19.92 8.40
C SER A 15 26.70 20.86 7.24
N PHE A 16 25.86 20.46 6.28
CA PHE A 16 25.46 21.28 5.13
C PHE A 16 24.62 22.47 5.56
N LYS A 17 23.71 22.31 6.54
CA LYS A 17 22.97 23.42 7.16
C LYS A 17 23.91 24.46 7.77
N GLN A 18 24.97 24.02 8.47
CA GLN A 18 25.96 24.91 9.06
C GLN A 18 26.81 25.62 7.99
N LEU A 19 27.17 24.91 6.91
CA LEU A 19 27.95 25.46 5.79
C LEU A 19 27.15 26.50 4.99
N LEU A 20 25.86 26.24 4.74
CA LEU A 20 24.94 27.17 4.09
C LEU A 20 24.73 28.41 4.95
N TYR A 21 24.54 28.23 6.26
CA TYR A 21 24.37 29.33 7.22
C TYR A 21 25.58 30.27 7.22
N ASN A 22 26.80 29.70 7.27
CA ASN A 22 28.04 30.48 7.28
C ASN A 22 28.31 31.18 5.93
N SER A 23 27.98 30.53 4.80
CA SER A 23 28.15 31.11 3.46
C SER A 23 27.14 32.22 3.16
N LEU A 24 25.88 32.06 3.60
CA LEU A 24 24.84 33.08 3.40
C LEU A 24 25.05 34.31 4.31
N ARG A 25 25.61 34.10 5.51
CA ARG A 25 25.97 35.20 6.43
C ARG A 25 27.12 36.06 5.93
N THR A 26 28.09 35.47 5.21
CA THR A 26 29.21 36.20 4.61
C THR A 26 28.80 37.05 3.40
N LEU A 27 27.68 36.73 2.75
CA LEU A 27 27.13 37.45 1.59
C LEU A 27 26.20 38.63 1.95
N ASN A 28 26.01 38.95 3.24
CA ASN A 28 25.17 40.07 3.74
C ASN A 28 23.77 40.16 3.12
N ILE A 29 23.19 39.01 2.74
CA ILE A 29 21.84 38.94 2.16
C ILE A 29 20.86 39.15 3.32
N PHE A 30 20.18 40.30 3.37
CA PHE A 30 19.24 40.69 4.44
C PHE A 30 18.09 39.70 4.75
N ASN A 31 18.00 38.58 4.04
CA ASN A 31 16.95 37.56 4.16
C ASN A 31 17.47 36.13 4.46
N VAL A 32 18.71 35.97 4.95
CA VAL A 32 19.29 34.63 5.29
C VAL A 32 18.33 33.80 6.17
N ASN A 33 17.72 34.42 7.18
CA ASN A 33 16.80 33.71 8.08
C ASN A 33 15.51 33.27 7.37
N PHE A 34 14.99 34.05 6.42
CA PHE A 34 13.81 33.69 5.64
C PHE A 34 14.11 32.55 4.65
N ILE A 35 15.28 32.57 4.02
CA ILE A 35 15.74 31.52 3.10
C ILE A 35 15.98 30.20 3.85
N LEU A 36 16.61 30.24 5.03
CA LEU A 36 16.77 29.05 5.86
C LEU A 36 15.45 28.51 6.41
N LEU A 37 14.53 29.39 6.80
CA LEU A 37 13.21 28.97 7.30
C LEU A 37 12.38 28.33 6.18
N SER A 38 12.39 28.91 4.98
CA SER A 38 11.71 28.36 3.80
C SER A 38 12.34 27.04 3.33
N LEU A 39 13.67 26.90 3.35
CA LEU A 39 14.33 25.61 3.09
C LEU A 39 13.98 24.54 4.12
N VAL A 40 13.95 24.87 5.42
CA VAL A 40 13.55 23.93 6.47
C VAL A 40 12.08 23.52 6.32
N ILE A 41 11.19 24.46 5.97
CA ILE A 41 9.78 24.17 5.71
C ILE A 41 9.64 23.28 4.48
N ILE A 42 10.31 23.61 3.36
CA ILE A 42 10.26 22.81 2.13
C ILE A 42 10.80 21.41 2.37
N VAL A 43 11.92 21.27 3.07
CA VAL A 43 12.49 19.96 3.45
C VAL A 43 11.54 19.21 4.37
N ASN A 44 10.94 19.86 5.37
CA ASN A 44 9.97 19.23 6.27
C ASN A 44 8.62 18.93 5.60
N THR A 45 8.21 19.66 4.58
CA THR A 45 6.97 19.42 3.82
C THR A 45 7.18 18.29 2.81
N ILE A 46 8.33 18.27 2.12
CA ILE A 46 8.71 17.21 1.18
C ILE A 46 8.99 15.90 1.93
N ILE A 47 9.70 15.95 3.06
CA ILE A 47 9.98 14.76 3.89
C ILE A 47 8.75 14.39 4.73
N GLY A 48 8.08 15.34 5.37
CA GLY A 48 6.93 15.09 6.24
C GLY A 48 5.70 14.56 5.48
N GLY A 49 5.48 15.00 4.24
CA GLY A 49 4.41 14.49 3.37
C GLY A 49 4.64 13.05 2.90
N TYR A 50 5.89 12.63 2.73
CA TYR A 50 6.25 11.27 2.30
C TYR A 50 6.44 10.28 3.47
N THR A 51 6.75 10.77 4.68
CA THR A 51 7.22 9.91 5.79
C THR A 51 6.13 9.61 6.83
N ILE A 52 5.18 10.54 7.08
CA ILE A 52 4.20 10.38 8.16
C ILE A 52 3.09 9.37 7.79
N MET A 53 2.75 9.24 6.51
CA MET A 53 1.72 8.32 6.04
C MET A 53 2.15 6.84 6.01
N ASN A 54 3.40 6.50 6.35
CA ASN A 54 3.90 5.12 6.33
C ASN A 54 4.25 4.58 7.73
N ILE A 55 4.67 5.42 8.67
CA ILE A 55 5.14 4.92 9.99
C ILE A 55 4.00 4.45 10.89
N ASN A 56 2.85 5.14 10.88
CA ASN A 56 1.71 4.77 11.71
C ASN A 56 1.12 3.43 11.27
N SER A 57 1.05 3.18 9.96
CA SER A 57 0.57 1.90 9.43
C SER A 57 1.55 0.77 9.77
N ILE A 58 2.86 0.99 9.67
CA ILE A 58 3.89 0.03 10.12
C ILE A 58 3.70 -0.33 11.59
N ILE A 59 3.53 0.67 12.46
CA ILE A 59 3.30 0.46 13.89
C ILE A 59 1.99 -0.30 14.13
N ALA A 60 0.91 0.05 13.43
CA ALA A 60 -0.40 -0.56 13.57
C ALA A 60 -0.36 -2.07 13.25
N GLU A 61 0.24 -2.46 12.13
CA GLU A 61 0.38 -3.87 11.76
C GLU A 61 1.28 -4.61 12.74
N ASN A 62 2.48 -4.10 12.99
CA ASN A 62 3.44 -4.76 13.88
C ASN A 62 2.86 -4.97 15.27
N LEU A 63 2.14 -3.98 15.80
CA LEU A 63 1.42 -4.11 17.06
C LEU A 63 0.41 -5.25 17.02
N LYS A 64 -0.46 -5.27 15.99
CA LYS A 64 -1.49 -6.30 15.84
C LYS A 64 -0.86 -7.68 15.71
N THR A 65 0.13 -7.85 14.84
CA THR A 65 0.85 -9.10 14.61
C THR A 65 1.49 -9.61 15.90
N LEU A 66 2.34 -8.81 16.53
CA LEU A 66 3.07 -9.20 17.74
C LEU A 66 2.12 -9.53 18.90
N ARG A 67 0.99 -8.83 19.00
CA ARG A 67 -0.06 -9.12 19.98
C ARG A 67 -0.73 -10.47 19.70
N THR A 68 -1.13 -10.72 18.45
CA THR A 68 -1.82 -11.97 18.06
C THR A 68 -0.92 -13.19 18.15
N GLU A 69 0.36 -13.09 17.79
CA GLU A 69 1.35 -14.18 17.93
C GLU A 69 1.52 -14.64 19.38
N ARG A 70 1.23 -13.74 20.34
CA ARG A 70 1.28 -14.02 21.77
C ARG A 70 -0.07 -14.42 22.35
N ASN A 71 -1.09 -14.58 21.51
CA ASN A 71 -2.47 -14.87 21.91
C ASN A 71 -3.02 -13.88 22.94
N LEU A 72 -2.61 -12.61 22.87
CA LEU A 72 -3.07 -11.56 23.78
C LEU A 72 -4.30 -10.85 23.18
N SER A 73 -5.33 -10.66 23.99
CA SER A 73 -6.38 -9.68 23.70
C SER A 73 -5.86 -8.25 23.90
N LEU A 74 -6.55 -7.26 23.33
CA LEU A 74 -6.26 -5.84 23.60
C LEU A 74 -6.35 -5.50 25.10
N GLY A 75 -7.24 -6.18 25.85
CA GLY A 75 -7.37 -5.99 27.30
C GLY A 75 -6.15 -6.52 28.05
N GLN A 76 -5.69 -7.73 27.72
CA GLN A 76 -4.48 -8.30 28.33
C GLN A 76 -3.24 -7.48 28.00
N LEU A 77 -3.09 -6.99 26.76
CA LEU A 77 -1.98 -6.11 26.42
C LEU A 77 -2.08 -4.76 27.14
N ALA A 78 -3.29 -4.24 27.37
CA ALA A 78 -3.47 -3.01 28.15
C ALA A 78 -2.94 -3.16 29.58
N GLU A 79 -3.25 -4.27 30.24
CA GLU A 79 -2.74 -4.59 31.58
C GLU A 79 -1.21 -4.72 31.58
N LEU A 80 -0.62 -5.40 30.60
CA LEU A 80 0.83 -5.64 30.52
C LEU A 80 1.64 -4.39 30.16
N SER A 81 1.09 -3.51 29.33
CA SER A 81 1.79 -2.30 28.85
C SER A 81 1.48 -1.04 29.67
N GLY A 82 0.40 -1.04 30.45
CA GLY A 82 -0.10 0.17 31.13
C GLY A 82 -0.62 1.23 30.15
N ILE A 83 -1.02 0.82 28.94
CA ILE A 83 -1.67 1.65 27.94
C ILE A 83 -3.15 1.27 27.89
N SER A 84 -4.06 2.25 27.76
CA SER A 84 -5.49 1.94 27.74
C SER A 84 -5.88 1.09 26.53
N LYS A 85 -6.85 0.19 26.71
CA LYS A 85 -7.42 -0.64 25.62
C LYS A 85 -7.89 0.20 24.43
N VAL A 86 -8.45 1.38 24.70
CA VAL A 86 -8.91 2.34 23.68
C VAL A 86 -7.73 2.88 22.87
N MET A 87 -6.66 3.31 23.53
CA MET A 87 -5.46 3.80 22.84
C MET A 87 -4.80 2.69 22.03
N LEU A 88 -4.69 1.47 22.55
CA LEU A 88 -4.16 0.32 21.78
C LEU A 88 -5.00 0.04 20.53
N SER A 89 -6.33 0.10 20.64
CA SER A 89 -7.24 -0.08 19.50
C SER A 89 -7.05 1.01 18.43
N GLN A 90 -6.89 2.27 18.86
CA GLN A 90 -6.62 3.38 17.94
C GLN A 90 -5.25 3.25 17.26
N ILE A 91 -4.23 2.77 17.98
CA ILE A 91 -2.91 2.50 17.41
C ILE A 91 -2.98 1.35 16.39
N GLU A 92 -3.67 0.23 16.69
CA GLU A 92 -3.82 -0.91 15.75
C GLU A 92 -4.63 -0.58 14.49
N LYS A 93 -5.41 0.51 14.49
CA LYS A 93 -6.10 1.03 13.31
C LYS A 93 -5.26 2.02 12.50
N GLY A 94 -4.15 2.50 13.06
CA GLY A 94 -3.36 3.60 12.47
C GLY A 94 -3.98 4.99 12.68
N ASP A 95 -5.02 5.10 13.51
CA ASP A 95 -5.78 6.34 13.74
C ASP A 95 -5.00 7.37 14.57
N THR A 96 -3.89 6.96 15.20
CA THR A 96 -3.10 7.82 16.10
C THR A 96 -1.60 7.61 15.90
N ASN A 97 -0.83 8.68 16.12
CA ASN A 97 0.62 8.63 16.14
C ASN A 97 1.12 8.48 17.60
N PRO A 98 1.54 7.27 18.03
CA PRO A 98 1.98 7.06 19.40
C PRO A 98 3.32 7.73 19.69
N THR A 99 3.48 8.24 20.91
CA THR A 99 4.79 8.75 21.37
C THR A 99 5.80 7.62 21.51
N ILE A 100 7.10 7.94 21.50
CA ILE A 100 8.18 6.96 21.76
C ILE A 100 7.98 6.26 23.11
N ASN A 101 7.54 6.98 24.14
CA ASN A 101 7.27 6.39 25.46
C ASN A 101 6.10 5.39 25.40
N THR A 102 5.07 5.69 24.61
CA THR A 102 3.96 4.76 24.34
C THR A 102 4.48 3.49 23.66
N LEU A 103 5.31 3.62 22.63
CA LEU A 103 5.92 2.47 21.94
C LEU A 103 6.78 1.63 22.88
N TRP A 104 7.57 2.25 23.76
CA TRP A 104 8.36 1.53 24.78
C TRP A 104 7.50 0.73 25.75
N LYS A 105 6.40 1.33 26.24
CA LYS A 105 5.45 0.65 27.13
C LYS A 105 4.81 -0.56 26.45
N ILE A 106 4.37 -0.39 25.20
CA ILE A 106 3.79 -1.47 24.40
C ILE A 106 4.82 -2.59 24.16
N ALA A 107 6.02 -2.24 23.71
CA ALA A 107 7.09 -3.19 23.46
C ALA A 107 7.49 -3.97 24.72
N LYS A 108 7.55 -3.29 25.87
CA LYS A 108 7.76 -3.91 27.18
C LYS A 108 6.66 -4.90 27.52
N GLY A 109 5.39 -4.53 27.33
CA GLY A 109 4.25 -5.43 27.53
C GLY A 109 4.26 -6.66 26.60
N LEU A 110 4.73 -6.48 25.36
CA LEU A 110 4.93 -7.55 24.38
C LEU A 110 6.24 -8.33 24.58
N LYS A 111 7.13 -7.89 25.47
CA LYS A 111 8.48 -8.46 25.66
C LYS A 111 9.29 -8.53 24.35
N VAL A 112 9.31 -7.43 23.60
CA VAL A 112 10.11 -7.26 22.38
C VAL A 112 10.93 -5.96 22.44
N PRO A 113 12.01 -5.83 21.64
CA PRO A 113 12.62 -4.54 21.38
C PRO A 113 11.59 -3.57 20.78
N TYR A 114 11.60 -2.29 21.17
CA TYR A 114 10.66 -1.31 20.61
C TYR A 114 10.86 -1.09 19.10
N THR A 115 12.06 -1.37 18.59
CA THR A 115 12.37 -1.35 17.17
C THR A 115 11.52 -2.35 16.38
N SER A 116 11.06 -3.44 17.00
CA SER A 116 10.16 -4.40 16.35
C SER A 116 8.79 -3.81 16.01
N LEU A 117 8.35 -2.75 16.68
CA LEU A 117 7.13 -2.01 16.32
C LEU A 117 7.37 -1.08 15.12
N LEU A 118 8.62 -0.68 14.89
CA LEU A 118 9.04 0.23 13.82
C LEU A 118 9.62 -0.52 12.62
N GLU A 119 9.75 -1.84 12.73
CA GLU A 119 10.37 -2.65 11.71
C GLU A 119 9.46 -2.73 10.51
N GLN A 120 9.86 -2.05 9.43
CA GLN A 120 9.21 -2.26 8.15
C GLN A 120 9.54 -3.70 7.73
N LYS A 121 8.55 -4.59 7.76
CA LYS A 121 8.68 -5.90 7.13
C LYS A 121 9.13 -5.64 5.70
N LYS A 122 10.34 -6.09 5.36
CA LYS A 122 10.77 -6.11 3.97
C LYS A 122 9.75 -6.99 3.26
N HIS A 123 9.09 -6.46 2.23
CA HIS A 123 8.48 -7.33 1.26
C HIS A 123 9.64 -8.12 0.68
N ASP A 124 9.80 -9.38 1.12
CA ASP A 124 10.80 -10.25 0.55
C ASP A 124 10.60 -10.24 -0.96
N THR A 125 11.68 -10.24 -1.73
CA THR A 125 11.55 -10.39 -3.17
C THR A 125 11.11 -11.83 -3.43
N TYR A 126 9.88 -12.02 -3.93
CA TYR A 126 9.36 -13.33 -4.27
C TYR A 126 8.79 -13.34 -5.69
N VAL A 127 8.86 -14.51 -6.32
CA VAL A 127 8.30 -14.78 -7.65
C VAL A 127 7.05 -15.63 -7.48
N ILE A 128 5.93 -15.16 -8.01
CA ILE A 128 4.71 -15.95 -8.10
C ILE A 128 4.70 -16.63 -9.47
N LYS A 129 4.52 -17.96 -9.48
CA LYS A 129 4.34 -18.73 -10.71
C LYS A 129 2.87 -19.06 -10.86
N LYS A 130 2.26 -18.73 -12.01
CA LYS A 130 0.84 -19.03 -12.30
C LYS A 130 0.45 -20.48 -11.95
N ARG A 131 1.32 -21.44 -12.27
CA ARG A 131 1.13 -22.89 -11.99
C ARG A 131 0.99 -23.25 -10.50
N ASN A 132 1.31 -22.33 -9.60
CA ASN A 132 1.18 -22.50 -8.15
C ASN A 132 -0.02 -21.71 -7.58
N ILE A 133 -0.78 -21.01 -8.43
CA ILE A 133 -1.99 -20.28 -8.03
C ILE A 133 -3.18 -21.21 -8.24
N GLU A 134 -3.99 -21.41 -7.20
CA GLU A 134 -5.31 -22.04 -7.35
C GLU A 134 -6.23 -21.08 -8.11
N ALA A 135 -6.70 -21.53 -9.28
CA ALA A 135 -7.65 -20.78 -10.07
C ALA A 135 -9.02 -20.77 -9.39
N GLN A 136 -9.65 -19.61 -9.34
CA GLN A 136 -11.09 -19.52 -9.09
C GLN A 136 -11.81 -19.57 -10.44
N PHE A 137 -12.91 -20.29 -10.52
CA PHE A 137 -13.65 -20.45 -11.76
C PHE A 137 -15.16 -20.43 -11.52
N THR A 138 -15.92 -20.05 -12.54
CA THR A 138 -17.37 -20.24 -12.56
C THR A 138 -17.72 -21.73 -12.57
N GLU A 139 -18.95 -22.11 -12.22
CA GLU A 139 -19.39 -23.51 -12.23
C GLU A 139 -19.12 -24.22 -13.58
N GLU A 140 -19.23 -23.48 -14.68
CA GLU A 140 -19.00 -23.96 -16.05
C GLU A 140 -17.50 -24.00 -16.43
N GLY A 141 -16.62 -23.35 -15.68
CA GLY A 141 -15.16 -23.36 -15.90
C GLY A 141 -14.65 -22.42 -17.01
N HIS A 142 -15.55 -21.70 -17.69
CA HIS A 142 -15.21 -20.83 -18.84
C HIS A 142 -14.60 -19.48 -18.48
N TYR A 143 -14.76 -19.05 -17.24
CA TYR A 143 -14.12 -17.86 -16.69
C TYR A 143 -13.21 -18.29 -15.54
N ARG A 144 -11.91 -18.02 -15.67
CA ARG A 144 -10.87 -18.42 -14.71
C ARG A 144 -10.13 -17.19 -14.22
N VAL A 145 -9.91 -17.10 -12.92
CA VAL A 145 -9.26 -15.97 -12.24
C VAL A 145 -8.09 -16.48 -11.41
N TYR A 146 -6.92 -15.87 -11.61
CA TYR A 146 -5.68 -16.17 -10.89
C TYR A 146 -5.25 -14.94 -10.11
N CYS A 147 -5.33 -15.00 -8.77
CA CYS A 147 -4.92 -13.89 -7.91
C CYS A 147 -3.40 -13.93 -7.65
N TYR A 148 -2.68 -12.93 -8.15
CA TYR A 148 -1.25 -12.77 -7.90
C TYR A 148 -1.01 -11.98 -6.62
N TYR A 149 -1.73 -10.86 -6.44
CA TYR A 149 -1.54 -10.02 -5.26
C TYR A 149 -2.89 -9.72 -4.64
N THR A 150 -3.06 -10.05 -3.37
CA THR A 150 -4.20 -9.61 -2.57
C THR A 150 -3.95 -8.22 -1.99
N SER A 151 -5.05 -7.54 -1.65
CA SER A 151 -5.00 -6.29 -0.89
C SER A 151 -4.45 -6.54 0.51
N THR A 152 -3.67 -5.58 1.00
CA THR A 152 -3.07 -5.58 2.34
C THR A 152 -3.10 -4.16 2.91
N PRO A 153 -2.76 -3.95 4.20
CA PRO A 153 -2.66 -2.60 4.76
C PRO A 153 -1.67 -1.65 4.03
N TYR A 154 -0.72 -2.17 3.24
CA TYR A 154 0.25 -1.38 2.46
C TYR A 154 0.11 -1.57 0.95
N ARG A 155 -0.72 -2.51 0.52
CA ARG A 155 -1.06 -2.74 -0.88
C ARG A 155 -2.55 -2.50 -1.03
N ASN A 156 -2.88 -1.29 -1.45
CA ASN A 156 -4.25 -0.88 -1.70
C ASN A 156 -4.76 -1.32 -3.09
N PHE A 157 -4.20 -2.40 -3.64
CA PHE A 157 -4.67 -2.99 -4.88
C PHE A 157 -4.63 -4.51 -4.82
N GLU A 158 -5.41 -5.13 -5.69
CA GLU A 158 -5.33 -6.54 -6.04
C GLU A 158 -4.91 -6.69 -7.49
N LEU A 159 -4.13 -7.72 -7.81
CA LEU A 159 -3.73 -8.04 -9.18
C LEU A 159 -4.18 -9.45 -9.52
N PHE A 160 -4.96 -9.56 -10.59
CA PHE A 160 -5.43 -10.80 -11.16
C PHE A 160 -4.95 -10.96 -12.60
N GLN A 161 -4.85 -12.22 -13.04
CA GLN A 161 -4.96 -12.56 -14.45
C GLN A 161 -6.29 -13.30 -14.64
N ILE A 162 -7.04 -12.94 -15.67
CA ILE A 162 -8.25 -13.64 -16.07
C ILE A 162 -8.07 -14.37 -17.40
N GLU A 163 -8.82 -15.45 -17.57
CA GLU A 163 -8.94 -16.18 -18.83
C GLU A 163 -10.41 -16.46 -19.13
N ILE A 164 -10.85 -16.15 -20.35
CA ILE A 164 -12.23 -16.37 -20.81
C ILE A 164 -12.20 -17.20 -22.09
N ASP A 165 -12.96 -18.30 -22.13
CA ASP A 165 -13.11 -19.11 -23.34
C ASP A 165 -13.80 -18.34 -24.46
N GLU A 166 -13.59 -18.79 -25.70
CA GLU A 166 -14.18 -18.20 -26.90
C GLU A 166 -15.71 -18.15 -26.80
N GLY A 167 -16.29 -16.98 -27.09
CA GLY A 167 -17.74 -16.77 -27.04
C GLY A 167 -18.36 -16.73 -25.64
N CYS A 168 -17.57 -16.91 -24.59
CA CYS A 168 -18.04 -16.87 -23.21
C CYS A 168 -18.01 -15.46 -22.63
N SER A 169 -18.75 -15.26 -21.54
CA SER A 169 -18.80 -13.99 -20.82
C SER A 169 -18.87 -14.21 -19.32
N TYR A 170 -18.48 -13.18 -18.56
CA TYR A 170 -18.63 -13.14 -17.12
C TYR A 170 -19.26 -11.83 -16.68
N LYS A 171 -20.30 -11.92 -15.85
CA LYS A 171 -21.04 -10.78 -15.32
C LYS A 171 -20.61 -10.53 -13.88
N SER A 172 -19.94 -9.40 -13.64
CA SER A 172 -19.55 -8.95 -12.31
C SER A 172 -20.68 -8.14 -11.67
N ILE A 173 -20.97 -8.40 -10.40
CA ILE A 173 -21.97 -7.63 -9.62
C ILE A 173 -21.45 -6.23 -9.21
N GLY A 174 -20.19 -5.92 -9.51
CA GLY A 174 -19.52 -4.72 -9.05
C GLY A 174 -18.78 -4.91 -7.72
N HIS A 175 -17.82 -4.03 -7.49
CA HIS A 175 -16.93 -4.01 -6.32
C HIS A 175 -17.30 -2.86 -5.37
N SER A 176 -16.46 -2.62 -4.35
CA SER A 176 -16.71 -1.56 -3.37
C SER A 176 -16.90 -0.18 -4.03
N LYS A 177 -17.66 0.73 -3.40
CA LYS A 177 -18.09 2.01 -3.99
C LYS A 177 -16.98 2.90 -4.56
N LYS A 178 -15.74 2.76 -4.08
CA LYS A 178 -14.57 3.53 -4.54
C LYS A 178 -13.62 2.73 -5.43
N CYS A 179 -13.90 1.46 -5.70
CA CYS A 179 -13.02 0.58 -6.47
C CYS A 179 -12.85 1.11 -7.90
N GLN A 180 -11.60 1.31 -8.31
CA GLN A 180 -11.24 1.53 -9.71
C GLN A 180 -10.63 0.24 -10.24
N GLU A 181 -11.02 -0.14 -11.44
CA GLU A 181 -10.47 -1.31 -12.09
C GLU A 181 -9.66 -0.88 -13.31
N TYR A 182 -8.48 -1.47 -13.45
CA TYR A 182 -7.57 -1.27 -14.58
C TYR A 182 -7.37 -2.60 -15.27
N ILE A 183 -7.69 -2.67 -16.55
CA ILE A 183 -7.56 -3.88 -17.36
C ILE A 183 -6.50 -3.64 -18.42
N MET A 184 -5.63 -4.63 -18.64
CA MET A 184 -4.72 -4.69 -19.78
C MET A 184 -4.89 -6.05 -20.46
N VAL A 185 -5.21 -6.04 -21.75
CA VAL A 185 -5.38 -7.26 -22.53
C VAL A 185 -4.00 -7.78 -22.94
N LEU A 186 -3.74 -9.06 -22.63
CA LEU A 186 -2.48 -9.72 -22.98
C LEU A 186 -2.60 -10.49 -24.30
N GLU A 187 -3.77 -11.10 -24.55
CA GLU A 187 -4.02 -11.96 -25.70
C GLU A 187 -5.53 -11.98 -25.99
N GLY A 188 -5.94 -11.94 -27.26
CA GLY A 188 -7.34 -12.02 -27.68
C GLY A 188 -8.06 -10.66 -27.73
N GLU A 189 -9.40 -10.71 -27.73
CA GLU A 189 -10.28 -9.53 -27.80
C GLU A 189 -11.24 -9.51 -26.60
N LEU A 190 -11.19 -8.43 -25.82
CA LEU A 190 -12.14 -8.16 -24.74
C LEU A 190 -13.19 -7.17 -25.22
N THR A 191 -14.44 -7.58 -25.21
CA THR A 191 -15.59 -6.67 -25.24
C THR A 191 -16.08 -6.45 -23.81
N LEU A 192 -15.99 -5.22 -23.33
CA LEU A 192 -16.38 -4.81 -21.99
C LEU A 192 -17.68 -3.99 -22.05
N GLU A 193 -18.71 -4.43 -21.32
CA GLU A 193 -19.96 -3.70 -21.17
C GLU A 193 -20.02 -3.02 -19.80
N ILE A 194 -20.09 -1.69 -19.79
CA ILE A 194 -20.20 -0.88 -18.57
C ILE A 194 -21.29 0.19 -18.78
N ASN A 195 -22.30 0.24 -17.91
CA ASN A 195 -23.37 1.24 -17.97
C ASN A 195 -23.98 1.37 -19.40
N ASN A 196 -24.27 0.23 -20.03
CA ASN A 196 -24.84 0.11 -21.38
C ASN A 196 -23.93 0.68 -22.50
N LYS A 197 -22.65 0.93 -22.22
CA LYS A 197 -21.64 1.27 -23.20
C LYS A 197 -20.74 0.07 -23.43
N ILE A 198 -20.35 -0.10 -24.69
CA ILE A 198 -19.50 -1.19 -25.15
C ILE A 198 -18.12 -0.63 -25.48
N TYR A 199 -17.08 -1.25 -24.94
CA TYR A 199 -15.69 -0.94 -25.22
C TYR A 199 -15.02 -2.21 -25.75
N LYS A 200 -14.36 -2.11 -26.89
CA LYS A 200 -13.59 -3.22 -27.47
C LYS A 200 -12.11 -2.95 -27.27
N LEU A 201 -11.40 -3.95 -26.76
CA LEU A 201 -9.98 -3.92 -26.48
C LEU A 201 -9.33 -5.13 -27.16
N THR A 202 -8.20 -4.89 -27.80
CA THR A 202 -7.34 -5.91 -28.37
C THR A 202 -6.07 -6.03 -27.54
N SER A 203 -5.18 -6.96 -27.88
CA SER A 203 -3.92 -7.15 -27.15
C SER A 203 -3.12 -5.85 -27.05
N ASP A 204 -2.51 -5.62 -25.89
CA ASP A 204 -1.80 -4.41 -25.48
C ASP A 204 -2.67 -3.16 -25.23
N ASP A 205 -4.00 -3.22 -25.45
CA ASP A 205 -4.91 -2.16 -25.03
C ASP A 205 -5.18 -2.20 -23.52
N SER A 206 -5.44 -1.03 -22.94
CA SER A 206 -5.85 -0.91 -21.54
C SER A 206 -7.02 0.06 -21.34
N ILE A 207 -7.80 -0.19 -20.30
CA ILE A 207 -8.92 0.67 -19.86
C ILE A 207 -8.96 0.77 -18.35
N SER A 208 -9.40 1.92 -17.85
CA SER A 208 -9.73 2.12 -16.45
C SER A 208 -11.16 2.60 -16.28
N PHE A 209 -11.87 2.11 -15.27
CA PHE A 209 -13.24 2.54 -14.98
C PHE A 209 -13.60 2.35 -13.50
N SER A 210 -14.68 2.99 -13.08
CA SER A 210 -15.28 2.76 -11.76
C SER A 210 -15.96 1.40 -11.74
N ALA A 211 -15.41 0.46 -10.97
CA ALA A 211 -15.94 -0.89 -10.84
C ALA A 211 -17.03 -1.01 -9.78
N SER A 212 -17.51 0.11 -9.24
CA SER A 212 -18.61 0.20 -8.27
C SER A 212 -19.95 -0.32 -8.80
N SER A 213 -20.08 -0.43 -10.12
CA SER A 213 -21.29 -0.80 -10.84
C SER A 213 -21.06 -2.11 -11.61
N GLN A 214 -22.15 -2.81 -11.88
CA GLN A 214 -22.16 -4.02 -12.68
C GLN A 214 -21.48 -3.80 -14.03
N HIS A 215 -20.66 -4.76 -14.45
CA HIS A 215 -19.98 -4.77 -15.75
C HIS A 215 -19.83 -6.21 -16.25
N ILE A 216 -19.68 -6.38 -17.56
CA ILE A 216 -19.62 -7.69 -18.20
C ILE A 216 -18.36 -7.77 -19.05
N TYR A 217 -17.56 -8.80 -18.85
CA TYR A 217 -16.42 -9.16 -19.68
C TYR A 217 -16.88 -10.20 -20.70
N ILE A 218 -16.66 -9.95 -21.98
CA ILE A 218 -17.09 -10.82 -23.07
C ILE A 218 -15.86 -11.10 -23.94
N ASN A 219 -15.58 -12.37 -24.21
CA ASN A 219 -14.61 -12.73 -25.24
C ASN A 219 -15.33 -12.80 -26.60
N SER A 220 -15.19 -11.74 -27.40
CA SER A 220 -15.80 -11.62 -28.73
C SER A 220 -14.88 -12.08 -29.87
N GLY A 221 -13.62 -12.40 -29.56
CA GLY A 221 -12.63 -12.86 -30.51
C GLY A 221 -12.58 -14.39 -30.62
N ASN A 222 -11.62 -14.87 -31.41
CA ASN A 222 -11.31 -16.29 -31.52
C ASN A 222 -10.26 -16.70 -30.48
N GLY A 223 -10.36 -17.92 -29.94
CA GLY A 223 -9.45 -18.44 -28.93
C GLY A 223 -9.68 -17.87 -27.53
N THR A 224 -8.78 -18.21 -26.60
CA THR A 224 -8.89 -17.77 -25.20
C THR A 224 -8.42 -16.32 -25.03
N LEU A 225 -9.29 -15.47 -24.49
CA LEU A 225 -8.93 -14.14 -24.01
C LEU A 225 -8.10 -14.24 -22.72
N LYS A 226 -6.99 -13.50 -22.64
CA LYS A 226 -6.21 -13.30 -21.42
C LYS A 226 -6.04 -11.81 -21.12
N ALA A 227 -6.28 -11.41 -19.88
CA ALA A 227 -6.08 -10.04 -19.44
C ALA A 227 -5.59 -9.98 -17.99
N THR A 228 -4.87 -8.93 -17.62
CA THR A 228 -4.63 -8.59 -16.21
C THR A 228 -5.67 -7.60 -15.73
N ILE A 229 -6.15 -7.80 -14.51
CA ILE A 229 -7.07 -6.88 -13.83
C ILE A 229 -6.40 -6.39 -12.55
N THR A 230 -6.34 -5.08 -12.39
CA THR A 230 -5.95 -4.44 -11.13
C THR A 230 -7.15 -3.78 -10.49
N ASN A 231 -7.60 -4.29 -9.35
CA ASN A 231 -8.60 -3.63 -8.51
C ASN A 231 -7.89 -2.70 -7.55
N PHE A 232 -7.99 -1.40 -7.77
CA PHE A 232 -7.40 -0.37 -6.93
C PHE A 232 -8.43 0.20 -5.95
N TYR A 233 -8.01 0.32 -4.69
CA TYR A 233 -8.80 0.85 -3.58
C TYR A 233 -8.19 2.18 -3.12
N PRO A 234 -8.74 3.33 -3.58
CA PRO A 234 -8.32 4.64 -3.09
C PRO A 234 -8.55 4.76 -1.58
N ALA A 235 -7.66 5.50 -0.91
CA ALA A 235 -7.79 5.83 0.51
C ALA A 235 -9.06 6.66 0.83
#